data_AF-A0A6J6JJK1-F1
#
_entry.id   AF-A0A6J6JJK1-F1
#
_cell.length_a   1.000
_cell.length_b   1.000
_cell.length_c   1.000
_cell.angle_alpha   90.00
_cell.angle_beta   90.00
_cell.angle_gamma   90.00
#
_symmetry.space_group_name_H-M   'P 1'
#
loop_
_entity.id
_entity.type
_entity.pdbx_description
1 polymer ?
#
loop_
_entity_poly.entity_id
_entity_poly.type
_entity_poly.pdbx_seq_one_letter_code
_entity_poly.pdbx_strand_id
1 'polypeptide(L)'
;MVSDNLAALLIAQVSENPALAPVFEDLFDADGASINVRPIEQYAPLGKEIEFAELVAIARAHGQSAIGYRLLANAPGDAASGVAMNPAKTTKFKPAAGDALVVISDL
;
A
#
# COMPACT_ATOMS: atom_id res chain seq x y z
N MET A 1 -14.49 -15.35 6.09
CA MET A 1 -15.31 -14.39 6.87
C MET A 1 -14.39 -13.30 7.37
N VAL A 2 -14.09 -12.30 6.52
CA VAL A 2 -13.26 -11.12 6.87
C VAL A 2 -14.13 -9.86 7.03
N SER A 3 -15.45 -9.99 6.82
CA SER A 3 -16.41 -8.89 6.61
C SER A 3 -16.75 -8.10 7.87
N ASP A 4 -17.20 -8.75 8.95
CA ASP A 4 -17.92 -8.03 10.00
C ASP A 4 -17.00 -7.19 10.90
N ASN A 5 -15.78 -7.66 11.15
CA ASN A 5 -14.80 -6.91 11.93
C ASN A 5 -14.26 -5.69 11.16
N LEU A 6 -14.09 -5.84 9.83
CA LEU A 6 -13.69 -4.73 8.98
C LEU A 6 -14.76 -3.64 8.95
N ALA A 7 -16.03 -4.02 8.79
CA ALA A 7 -17.15 -3.08 8.82
C ALA A 7 -17.24 -2.32 10.16
N ALA A 8 -17.04 -3.01 11.30
CA ALA A 8 -17.05 -2.38 12.61
C ALA A 8 -15.92 -1.33 12.78
N LEU A 9 -14.71 -1.65 12.31
CA LEU A 9 -13.56 -0.72 12.35
C LEU A 9 -13.77 0.50 11.46
N LEU A 10 -14.45 0.35 10.32
CA LEU A 10 -14.78 1.46 9.44
C LEU A 10 -15.80 2.40 10.10
N ILE A 11 -16.86 1.84 10.68
CA ILE A 11 -17.88 2.61 11.40
C ILE A 11 -17.26 3.38 12.57
N ALA A 12 -16.34 2.76 13.32
CA ALA A 12 -15.61 3.43 14.39
C ALA A 12 -14.81 4.63 13.86
N GLN A 13 -14.06 4.45 12.77
CA GLN A 13 -13.26 5.52 12.15
C GLN A 13 -14.12 6.69 11.63
N VAL A 14 -15.27 6.40 11.01
CA VAL A 14 -16.21 7.44 10.56
C VAL A 14 -16.87 8.15 11.74
N SER A 15 -17.18 7.43 12.82
CA SER A 15 -17.77 8.04 14.02
C SER A 15 -16.79 9.00 14.73
N GLU A 16 -15.49 8.69 14.70
CA GLU A 16 -14.44 9.58 15.22
C GLU A 16 -14.13 10.75 14.28
N ASN A 17 -14.21 10.53 12.96
CA ASN A 17 -13.98 11.58 11.96
C ASN A 17 -14.95 11.44 10.78
N PRO A 18 -16.10 12.15 10.81
CA PRO A 18 -17.11 12.08 9.75
C PRO A 18 -16.60 12.44 8.35
N ALA A 19 -15.49 13.19 8.26
CA ALA A 19 -14.89 13.53 6.97
C ALA A 19 -14.24 12.33 6.25
N LEU A 20 -14.06 11.19 6.92
CA LEU A 20 -13.56 9.95 6.31
C LEU A 20 -14.65 9.19 5.53
N ALA A 21 -15.93 9.46 5.77
CA ALA A 21 -17.03 8.79 5.08
C ALA A 21 -16.89 8.83 3.53
N PRO A 22 -16.70 10.00 2.88
CA PRO A 22 -16.53 10.04 1.43
C PRO A 22 -15.26 9.33 0.92
N VAL A 23 -14.20 9.24 1.75
CA VAL A 23 -12.96 8.52 1.39
C VAL A 23 -13.21 7.01 1.32
N PHE A 24 -13.98 6.48 2.28
CA PHE A 24 -14.35 5.07 2.27
C PHE A 24 -15.35 4.75 1.17
N GLU A 25 -16.32 5.64 0.90
CA GLU A 25 -17.24 5.47 -0.23
C GLU A 25 -16.50 5.34 -1.56
N ASP A 26 -15.52 6.21 -1.82
CA ASP A 26 -14.68 6.17 -3.03
C ASP A 26 -13.79 4.91 -3.09
N LEU A 27 -13.20 4.49 -1.97
CA LEU A 27 -12.36 3.29 -1.90
C LEU A 27 -13.15 1.98 -2.12
N PHE A 28 -14.44 1.97 -1.80
CA PHE A 28 -15.32 0.80 -1.98
C PHE A 28 -16.20 0.88 -3.22
N ASP A 29 -16.15 1.98 -3.96
CA ASP A 29 -16.79 2.09 -5.27
C ASP A 29 -16.12 1.13 -6.26
N ALA A 30 -16.93 0.48 -7.10
CA ALA A 30 -16.46 -0.46 -8.10
C ALA A 30 -15.63 0.24 -9.20
N ASP A 31 -15.86 1.53 -9.44
CA ASP A 31 -15.11 2.35 -10.41
C ASP A 31 -14.09 3.30 -9.74
N GLY A 32 -13.96 3.24 -8.41
CA GLY A 32 -13.16 4.17 -7.60
C GLY A 32 -11.71 3.75 -7.41
N ALA A 33 -11.02 4.44 -6.50
CA ALA A 33 -9.64 4.14 -6.16
C ALA A 33 -9.52 2.75 -5.51
N SER A 34 -8.51 1.97 -5.91
CA SER A 34 -8.26 0.63 -5.38
C SER A 34 -6.84 0.50 -4.82
N ILE A 35 -6.72 -0.26 -3.72
CA ILE A 35 -5.42 -0.64 -3.15
C ILE A 35 -4.88 -1.83 -3.93
N ASN A 36 -3.76 -1.61 -4.60
CA ASN A 36 -3.11 -2.58 -5.46
C ASN A 36 -1.74 -2.98 -4.89
N VAL A 37 -1.45 -4.29 -4.97
CA VAL A 37 -0.13 -4.84 -4.65
C VAL A 37 0.57 -5.16 -5.96
N ARG A 38 1.62 -4.40 -6.28
CA ARG A 38 2.33 -4.51 -7.56
C ARG A 38 3.77 -5.02 -7.34
N PRO A 39 4.31 -5.86 -8.23
CA PRO A 39 5.70 -6.32 -8.12
C PRO A 39 6.67 -5.15 -8.06
N ILE A 40 7.65 -5.19 -7.15
CA ILE A 40 8.55 -4.05 -6.95
C ILE A 40 9.45 -3.77 -8.16
N GLU A 41 9.69 -4.78 -9.02
CA GLU A 41 10.47 -4.63 -10.25
C GLU A 41 9.90 -3.59 -11.22
N GLN A 42 8.60 -3.28 -11.10
CA GLN A 42 7.96 -2.25 -11.92
C GLN A 42 8.38 -0.82 -11.52
N TYR A 43 8.95 -0.66 -10.32
CA TYR A 43 9.27 0.64 -9.74
C TYR A 43 10.75 0.79 -9.41
N ALA A 44 11.49 -0.30 -9.18
CA ALA A 44 12.89 -0.22 -8.78
C ALA A 44 13.73 -1.39 -9.30
N PRO A 45 15.01 -1.16 -9.63
CA PRO A 45 15.93 -2.24 -9.94
C PRO A 45 16.22 -3.08 -8.69
N LEU A 46 16.18 -4.40 -8.86
CA LEU A 46 16.48 -5.34 -7.78
C LEU A 46 17.95 -5.25 -7.35
N GLY A 47 18.20 -5.45 -6.06
CA GLY A 47 19.54 -5.55 -5.51
C GLY A 47 20.29 -4.22 -5.37
N LYS A 48 19.67 -3.08 -5.71
CA LYS A 48 20.19 -1.74 -5.40
C LYS A 48 19.49 -1.19 -4.17
N GLU A 49 20.22 -0.56 -3.26
CA GLU A 49 19.59 0.16 -2.15
C GLU A 49 18.89 1.40 -2.68
N ILE A 50 17.62 1.59 -2.31
CA ILE A 50 16.80 2.73 -2.71
C ILE A 50 16.04 3.28 -1.50
N GLU A 51 15.63 4.55 -1.59
CA GLU A 51 14.76 5.17 -0.60
C GLU A 51 13.28 5.04 -0.99
N PHE A 52 12.39 4.94 0.01
CA PHE A 52 10.95 4.94 -0.23
C PHE A 52 10.48 6.19 -1.00
N ALA A 53 11.14 7.34 -0.82
CA ALA A 53 10.89 8.55 -1.60
C ALA A 53 11.01 8.33 -3.11
N GLU A 54 11.96 7.50 -3.57
CA GLU A 54 12.14 7.19 -4.99
C GLU A 54 10.96 6.37 -5.52
N LEU A 55 10.45 5.42 -4.75
CA LEU A 55 9.26 4.64 -5.10
C LEU A 55 8.02 5.53 -5.18
N VAL A 56 7.86 6.46 -4.26
CA VAL A 56 6.77 7.45 -4.30
C VAL A 56 6.85 8.29 -5.57
N ALA A 57 8.05 8.73 -5.95
CA ALA A 57 8.25 9.52 -7.16
C ALA A 57 7.90 8.73 -8.44
N ILE A 58 8.31 7.46 -8.52
CA ILE A 58 8.04 6.60 -9.68
C ILE A 58 6.57 6.19 -9.75
N ALA A 59 5.96 5.81 -8.62
CA ALA A 59 4.53 5.53 -8.55
C ALA A 59 3.71 6.74 -8.99
N ARG A 60 4.09 7.95 -8.55
CA ARG A 60 3.44 9.19 -8.99
C ARG A 60 3.55 9.40 -10.50
N ALA A 61 4.68 9.07 -11.12
CA ALA A 61 4.83 9.14 -12.57
C ALA A 61 3.90 8.17 -13.32
N HIS A 62 3.47 7.10 -12.65
CA HIS A 62 2.48 6.15 -13.17
C HIS A 62 1.02 6.54 -12.84
N GLY A 63 0.79 7.72 -12.26
CA GLY A 63 -0.54 8.13 -11.80
C GLY A 63 -0.99 7.42 -10.53
N GLN A 64 -0.06 6.84 -9.78
CA GLN A 64 -0.35 6.03 -8.59
C GLN A 64 0.20 6.71 -7.33
N SER A 65 -0.35 6.38 -6.17
CA SER A 65 0.11 6.86 -4.88
C SER A 65 0.70 5.70 -4.07
N ALA A 66 2.01 5.67 -3.87
CA ALA A 66 2.66 4.64 -3.05
C ALA A 66 2.40 4.88 -1.56
N ILE A 67 1.84 3.87 -0.89
CA ILE A 67 1.44 3.95 0.53
C ILE A 67 2.18 2.95 1.43
N GLY A 68 2.96 2.03 0.84
CA GLY A 68 3.73 1.05 1.58
C GLY A 68 4.44 0.06 0.68
N TYR A 69 5.10 -0.92 1.27
CA TYR A 69 5.74 -2.02 0.56
C TYR A 69 5.68 -3.31 1.39
N ARG A 70 5.86 -4.45 0.73
CA ARG A 70 5.98 -5.76 1.36
C ARG A 70 7.35 -6.34 1.06
N LEU A 71 8.08 -6.71 2.11
CA LEU A 71 9.35 -7.43 1.99
C LEU A 71 9.12 -8.91 2.24
N LEU A 72 9.40 -9.75 1.25
CA LEU A 72 9.25 -11.20 1.36
C LEU A 72 10.16 -11.79 2.45
N ALA A 73 11.37 -11.23 2.62
CA ALA A 73 12.30 -11.65 3.65
C ALA A 73 11.76 -11.49 5.08
N ASN A 74 10.81 -10.57 5.27
CA ASN A 74 10.16 -10.30 6.55
C ASN A 74 8.76 -10.92 6.64
N ALA A 75 8.43 -11.83 5.72
CA ALA A 75 7.13 -12.48 5.62
C ALA A 75 7.17 -13.97 6.01
N PRO A 76 7.39 -14.33 7.30
CA PRO A 76 7.37 -15.72 7.73
C PRO A 76 5.93 -16.27 7.70
N GLY A 77 5.51 -16.77 6.54
CA GLY A 77 4.40 -17.71 6.38
C GLY A 77 2.98 -17.12 6.35
N ASP A 78 2.78 -15.82 6.54
CA ASP A 78 1.45 -15.18 6.47
C ASP A 78 1.37 -14.08 5.40
N ALA A 79 0.23 -13.93 4.73
CA ALA A 79 0.01 -12.98 3.64
C ALA A 79 0.12 -11.51 4.10
N ALA A 80 -0.15 -11.24 5.38
CA ALA A 80 0.00 -9.91 6.00
C ALA A 80 1.41 -9.65 6.55
N SER A 81 2.26 -10.68 6.65
CA SER A 81 3.59 -10.54 7.23
C SER A 81 4.54 -9.79 6.28
N GLY A 82 5.38 -8.92 6.83
CA GLY A 82 6.36 -8.15 6.07
C GLY A 82 5.84 -6.90 5.36
N VAL A 83 4.56 -6.51 5.55
CA VAL A 83 3.99 -5.27 5.01
C VAL A 83 4.34 -4.09 5.91
N ALA A 84 4.97 -3.06 5.34
CA ALA A 84 5.23 -1.77 5.98
C ALA A 84 4.35 -0.70 5.32
N MET A 85 3.40 -0.15 6.08
CA MET A 85 2.51 0.92 5.66
C MET A 85 3.03 2.28 6.16
N ASN A 86 2.90 3.31 5.34
CA ASN A 86 3.40 4.66 5.58
C ASN A 86 4.85 4.72 6.14
N PRO A 87 5.82 4.06 5.48
CA PRO A 87 7.21 4.14 5.90
C PRO A 87 7.74 5.58 5.74
N ALA A 88 8.76 5.93 6.52
CA ALA A 88 9.40 7.23 6.36
C ALA A 88 10.00 7.34 4.95
N LYS A 89 9.96 8.54 4.36
CA LYS A 89 10.53 8.77 3.02
C LYS A 89 12.02 8.46 2.95
N THR A 90 12.71 8.61 4.07
CA THR A 90 14.14 8.30 4.26
C THR A 90 14.40 6.82 4.54
N THR A 91 13.37 5.98 4.63
CA THR A 91 13.55 4.55 4.83
C THR A 91 14.20 3.95 3.61
N LYS A 92 15.37 3.35 3.84
CA LYS A 92 16.15 2.63 2.84
C LYS A 92 15.88 1.14 2.92
N PHE A 93 15.78 0.52 1.77
CA PHE A 93 15.75 -0.92 1.68
C PHE A 93 16.30 -1.37 0.32
N LYS A 94 16.57 -2.66 0.24
CA LYS A 94 17.13 -3.29 -0.96
C LYS A 94 16.04 -4.18 -1.56
N PRO A 95 15.36 -3.74 -2.64
CA PRO A 95 14.32 -4.54 -3.28
C PRO A 95 14.87 -5.89 -3.73
N ALA A 96 14.15 -6.95 -3.39
CA ALA A 96 14.43 -8.32 -3.81
C ALA A 96 13.27 -8.87 -4.63
N ALA A 97 13.54 -9.91 -5.43
CA ALA A 97 12.50 -10.60 -6.19
C ALA A 97 11.43 -11.15 -5.23
N GLY A 98 10.16 -10.88 -5.54
CA GLY A 98 9.01 -11.26 -4.71
C GLY A 98 8.56 -10.19 -3.70
N ASP A 99 9.32 -9.11 -3.53
CA ASP A 99 8.85 -7.91 -2.84
C ASP A 99 7.77 -7.20 -3.67
N ALA A 100 6.94 -6.41 -3.01
CA ALA A 100 5.85 -5.70 -3.66
C ALA A 100 5.71 -4.27 -3.14
N LEU A 101 5.26 -3.37 -4.01
CA LEU A 101 4.82 -2.02 -3.65
C LEU A 101 3.30 -2.02 -3.45
N VAL A 102 2.85 -1.37 -2.38
CA VAL A 102 1.43 -1.12 -2.12
C VAL A 102 1.12 0.28 -2.61
N VAL A 103 0.22 0.37 -3.59
CA VAL A 103 -0.18 1.63 -4.23
C VAL A 103 -1.69 1.81 -4.22
N ILE A 104 -2.13 3.07 -4.20
CA ILE A 104 -3.49 3.45 -4.56
C ILE A 104 -3.47 3.88 -6.02
N SER A 105 -4.39 3.34 -6.81
CA SER A 105 -4.61 3.73 -8.20
C SER A 105 -6.07 3.56 -8.56
N ASP A 106 -6.52 4.22 -9.62
CA ASP A 106 -7.80 3.89 -10.24
C ASP A 106 -7.78 2.43 -10.76
N LEU A 107 -8.97 1.84 -10.93
CA LEU A 107 -9.13 0.44 -11.37
C LEU A 107 -8.54 0.16 -12.76
#